data_AF-A0A8C9ZEN0-F1
#
_entry.id   AF-A0A8C9ZEN0-F1
#
_cell.length_a   1.000
_cell.length_b   1.000
_cell.length_c   1.000
_cell.angle_alpha   90.00
_cell.angle_beta   90.00
_cell.angle_gamma   90.00
#
_symmetry.space_group_name_H-M   'P 1'
#
loop_
_entity.id
_entity.type
_entity.pdbx_description
1 polymer ?
#
loop_
_entity_poly.entity_id
_entity_poly.type
_entity_poly.pdbx_seq_one_letter_code
_entity_poly.pdbx_strand_id
1 'polypeptide(L)'
;MGDDNGVNGDLNANLRYQSTGDPQLDKAVDQWLTWDKNRRTRAQVEALVAAGRREDLRTRLCSRMSFGTAGLRAPMGAGFNRINDLTVIQSTQGLYSYLSRYFPEFSSRGVVVGFDTRGQEESGCSSQRLAKLAAAVMLSRDVPVHLFSTFVPTPYVPYAVKKLGAAAGVMITASHNPKEDNGYKVYWCNGAQISSPHDKGILQSIEEQLEPWSASCWEEDLVERCSLRTDPLTQINSCYMDELTSLCFHRDLNRSCPLKFVHSSFHGVGHAFVQQAFHAFGFAPPIPVPEQKDPDPNFSSVRCPNPEEGESVLELSLLLAERENACIVLATDPDADRLAVAEKSDGCGWKVFTGNELAALLGWWMFFNWKEAHPDPADTQKVYMLATTVSSKILQAFARIEGFHYEETLPGFKWIGNRIHELSKTGNSVIFAFEESIGFLCGSMVPEKDGVSSAAVVAEMAAYLHNKQLTSSFHLETSPYGHHVSKTSYVICNDPPTIQKIFSRIRNFDGDASYPKTCGGVRIVHIRDVTTGYDSSRPDRRSVLPVTRSSQMITFTLQNGVVATLRTSGTEPKIKYYTEYCAAPGNRSAEVHCVLNTQGFCGLLKIIILGIKKS
;
A
#
# COMPACT_ATOMS: atom_id res chain seq x y z
N MET A 1 -22.58 58.77 -36.28
CA MET A 1 -22.06 57.96 -37.40
C MET A 1 -20.57 57.76 -37.18
N GLY A 2 -20.14 56.51 -37.03
CA GLY A 2 -18.75 56.02 -37.13
C GLY A 2 -17.87 56.37 -35.93
N ASP A 3 -17.78 55.54 -34.89
CA ASP A 3 -17.16 54.21 -34.74
C ASP A 3 -15.69 54.25 -34.29
N ASP A 4 -15.55 53.69 -33.10
CA ASP A 4 -14.40 53.30 -32.31
C ASP A 4 -13.49 52.33 -33.07
N ASN A 5 -12.18 52.51 -32.94
CA ASN A 5 -11.21 51.42 -33.13
C ASN A 5 -10.18 51.50 -32.00
N GLY A 6 -10.61 50.99 -30.85
CA GLY A 6 -9.75 50.65 -29.73
C GLY A 6 -8.81 49.51 -30.11
N VAL A 7 -7.51 49.81 -30.05
CA VAL A 7 -6.43 48.84 -30.12
C VAL A 7 -6.51 47.97 -28.86
N ASN A 8 -7.11 46.77 -28.99
CA ASN A 8 -6.99 45.73 -27.98
C ASN A 8 -5.58 45.17 -28.04
N GLY A 9 -4.72 45.68 -27.15
CA GLY A 9 -3.39 45.16 -26.90
C GLY A 9 -3.48 43.74 -26.35
N ASP A 10 -2.91 42.82 -27.11
CA ASP A 10 -2.71 41.42 -26.73
C ASP A 10 -1.69 41.34 -25.58
N LEU A 11 -2.18 41.39 -24.33
CA LEU A 11 -1.38 41.46 -23.10
C LEU A 11 -0.59 40.18 -22.76
N ASN A 12 -0.62 39.15 -23.62
CA ASN A 12 0.01 37.84 -23.35
C ASN A 12 1.28 37.55 -24.17
N ALA A 13 1.73 38.45 -25.05
CA ALA A 13 2.77 38.09 -26.04
C ALA A 13 4.25 38.21 -25.58
N ASN A 14 4.56 38.71 -24.38
CA ASN A 14 5.94 39.07 -24.00
C ASN A 14 6.42 38.65 -22.60
N LEU A 15 6.06 37.45 -22.13
CA LEU A 15 6.84 36.76 -21.09
C LEU A 15 7.74 35.71 -21.73
N ARG A 16 8.68 36.13 -22.59
CA ARG A 16 9.77 35.25 -23.02
C ARG A 16 10.73 35.10 -21.85
N TYR A 17 10.56 34.04 -21.06
CA TYR A 17 11.52 33.65 -20.04
C TYR A 17 12.91 33.48 -20.67
N GLN A 18 13.97 33.77 -19.91
CA GLN A 18 15.34 33.55 -20.37
C GLN A 18 15.51 32.08 -20.76
N SER A 19 15.90 31.83 -22.02
CA SER A 19 16.20 30.49 -22.51
C SER A 19 17.23 29.81 -21.59
N THR A 20 16.96 28.56 -21.24
CA THR A 20 17.87 27.72 -20.47
C THR A 20 19.04 27.22 -21.31
N GLY A 21 19.04 27.45 -22.63
CA GLY A 21 20.03 26.92 -23.56
C GLY A 21 19.85 25.43 -23.87
N ASP A 22 18.78 24.80 -23.37
CA ASP A 22 18.37 23.43 -23.71
C ASP A 22 16.96 23.45 -24.32
N PRO A 23 16.79 23.08 -25.60
CA PRO A 23 15.49 23.13 -26.26
C PRO A 23 14.41 22.23 -25.65
N GLN A 24 14.79 21.08 -25.09
CA GLN A 24 13.86 20.17 -24.42
C GLN A 24 13.36 20.79 -23.12
N LEU A 25 14.26 21.38 -22.35
CA LEU A 25 13.93 22.03 -21.09
C LEU A 25 13.09 23.30 -21.30
N ASP A 26 13.46 24.12 -22.29
CA ASP A 26 12.72 25.34 -22.65
C ASP A 26 11.28 25.01 -23.04
N LYS A 27 11.08 23.95 -23.84
CA LYS A 27 9.75 23.46 -24.19
C LYS A 27 8.97 23.00 -22.95
N ALA A 28 9.60 22.28 -22.04
CA ALA A 28 8.93 21.77 -20.85
C ALA A 28 8.55 22.90 -19.87
N VAL A 29 9.38 23.94 -19.75
CA VAL A 29 9.08 25.16 -18.98
C VAL A 29 7.90 25.91 -19.60
N ASP A 30 7.92 26.12 -20.92
CA ASP A 30 6.83 26.80 -21.64
C ASP A 30 5.50 26.06 -21.49
N GLN A 31 5.51 24.73 -21.66
CA GLN A 31 4.33 23.89 -21.43
C GLN A 31 3.82 23.98 -19.99
N TRP A 32 4.71 23.89 -19.00
CA TRP A 32 4.32 24.02 -17.59
C TRP A 32 3.68 25.38 -17.30
N LEU A 33 4.31 26.47 -17.73
CA LEU A 33 3.81 27.82 -17.53
C LEU A 33 2.61 28.14 -18.41
N THR A 34 2.31 27.34 -19.42
CA THR A 34 1.07 27.47 -20.20
C THR A 34 -0.09 26.76 -19.50
N TRP A 35 0.15 25.55 -18.98
CA TRP A 35 -0.92 24.70 -18.45
C TRP A 35 -1.19 24.86 -16.96
N ASP A 36 -0.18 25.13 -16.13
CA ASP A 36 -0.35 25.25 -14.69
C ASP A 36 -1.00 26.57 -14.29
N LYS A 37 -2.14 26.48 -13.61
CA LYS A 37 -2.88 27.64 -13.08
C LYS A 37 -2.69 27.84 -11.58
N ASN A 38 -2.02 26.93 -10.88
CA ASN A 38 -1.72 27.12 -9.47
C ASN A 38 -0.57 28.12 -9.32
N ARG A 39 -0.87 29.29 -8.75
CA ARG A 39 0.10 30.39 -8.62
C ARG A 39 1.33 30.02 -7.80
N ARG A 40 1.21 29.14 -6.80
CA ARG A 40 2.33 28.74 -5.93
C ARG A 40 3.30 27.83 -6.68
N THR A 41 2.80 26.78 -7.34
CA THR A 41 3.65 25.87 -8.12
C THR A 41 4.21 26.53 -9.38
N ARG A 42 3.46 27.43 -10.00
CA ARG A 42 3.96 28.28 -11.08
C ARG A 42 5.14 29.16 -10.62
N ALA A 43 4.99 29.85 -9.49
CA ALA A 43 6.06 30.69 -8.93
C ALA A 43 7.32 29.88 -8.59
N GLN A 44 7.19 28.61 -8.17
CA GLN A 44 8.35 27.74 -7.96
C GLN A 44 9.16 27.52 -9.25
N VAL A 45 8.50 27.29 -10.40
CA VAL A 45 9.20 27.13 -11.69
C VAL A 45 9.79 28.45 -12.17
N GLU A 46 9.06 29.55 -12.06
CA GLU A 46 9.55 30.89 -12.42
C GLU A 46 10.81 31.26 -11.61
N ALA A 47 10.82 30.96 -10.30
CA ALA A 47 11.99 31.19 -9.44
C ALA A 47 13.20 30.32 -9.84
N LEU A 48 12.98 29.05 -10.18
CA LEU A 48 14.06 28.16 -10.64
C LEU A 48 14.65 28.61 -11.98
N VAL A 49 13.80 29.12 -12.90
CA VAL A 49 14.24 29.71 -14.17
C VAL A 49 15.07 30.96 -13.92
N ALA A 50 14.58 31.90 -13.10
CA ALA A 50 15.30 33.13 -12.77
C ALA A 50 16.64 32.87 -12.06
N ALA A 51 16.72 31.81 -11.24
CA ALA A 51 17.94 31.40 -10.56
C ALA A 51 18.87 30.52 -11.42
N GLY A 52 18.52 30.22 -12.69
CA GLY A 52 19.34 29.40 -13.57
C GLY A 52 19.53 27.94 -13.11
N ARG A 53 18.60 27.40 -12.31
CA ARG A 53 18.68 26.06 -11.70
C ARG A 53 18.26 24.95 -12.67
N ARG A 54 19.04 24.77 -13.74
CA ARG A 54 18.72 23.87 -14.87
C ARG A 54 18.49 22.41 -14.46
N GLU A 55 19.29 21.88 -13.52
CA GLU A 55 19.18 20.47 -13.12
C GLU A 55 17.91 20.20 -12.30
N ASP A 56 17.54 21.12 -11.41
CA ASP A 56 16.29 21.06 -10.66
C ASP A 56 15.08 21.12 -11.61
N LEU A 57 15.13 22.01 -12.61
CA LEU A 57 14.09 22.12 -13.64
C LEU A 57 14.00 20.84 -14.47
N ARG A 58 15.13 20.29 -14.94
CA ARG A 58 15.14 19.04 -15.71
C ARG A 58 14.57 17.90 -14.90
N THR A 59 15.00 17.76 -13.65
CA THR A 59 14.48 16.74 -12.74
C THR A 59 12.97 16.85 -12.63
N ARG A 60 12.42 18.06 -12.48
CA ARG A 60 10.98 18.29 -12.26
C ARG A 60 10.13 18.20 -13.53
N LEU A 61 10.65 18.63 -14.68
CA LEU A 61 9.87 18.90 -15.89
C LEU A 61 10.14 17.93 -17.04
N CYS A 62 11.32 17.29 -17.10
CA CYS A 62 11.67 16.42 -18.24
C CYS A 62 11.32 14.93 -18.00
N SER A 63 10.66 14.61 -16.89
CA SER A 63 10.19 13.25 -16.58
C SER A 63 8.76 13.31 -16.04
N ARG A 64 8.04 12.18 -16.10
CA ARG A 64 6.68 12.02 -15.56
C ARG A 64 6.64 10.87 -14.56
N MET A 65 5.64 10.90 -13.68
CA MET A 65 5.35 9.79 -12.76
C MET A 65 4.88 8.55 -13.53
N SER A 66 5.15 7.38 -12.96
CA SER A 66 4.65 6.09 -13.45
C SER A 66 3.94 5.32 -12.33
N PHE A 67 3.04 4.40 -12.68
CA PHE A 67 2.35 3.58 -11.68
C PHE A 67 3.31 2.61 -11.01
N GLY A 68 3.46 2.74 -9.69
CA GLY A 68 4.19 1.81 -8.85
C GLY A 68 3.35 0.63 -8.37
N THR A 69 3.75 0.04 -7.25
CA THR A 69 2.95 -0.99 -6.56
C THR A 69 1.65 -0.43 -5.98
N ALA A 70 1.65 0.85 -5.58
CA ALA A 70 0.58 1.51 -4.86
C ALA A 70 0.15 2.85 -5.50
N GLY A 71 0.04 2.91 -6.83
CA GLY A 71 -0.43 4.11 -7.56
C GLY A 71 0.70 5.03 -8.07
N LEU A 72 0.33 6.23 -8.52
CA LEU A 72 1.30 7.31 -8.78
C LEU A 72 1.67 7.93 -7.43
N ARG A 73 2.96 8.10 -7.15
CA ARG A 73 3.42 8.72 -5.90
C ARG A 73 4.67 9.53 -6.12
N ALA A 74 4.69 10.75 -5.59
CA ALA A 74 5.82 11.66 -5.65
C ALA A 74 5.68 12.75 -4.58
N PRO A 75 6.76 13.50 -4.31
CA PRO A 75 6.66 14.73 -3.54
C PRO A 75 5.64 15.68 -4.15
N MET A 76 4.91 16.40 -3.31
CA MET A 76 4.09 17.52 -3.72
C MET A 76 4.97 18.70 -4.13
N GLY A 77 4.56 19.42 -5.17
CA GLY A 77 5.29 20.57 -5.69
C GLY A 77 5.22 20.72 -7.20
N ALA A 78 5.93 21.72 -7.73
CA ALA A 78 5.92 22.00 -9.16
C ALA A 78 6.73 20.98 -9.97
N GLY A 79 6.20 20.59 -11.13
CA GLY A 79 6.81 19.62 -12.04
C GLY A 79 5.85 18.53 -12.52
N PHE A 80 6.14 17.93 -13.67
CA PHE A 80 5.37 16.80 -14.21
C PHE A 80 5.69 15.46 -13.53
N ASN A 81 6.77 15.38 -12.76
CA ASN A 81 7.10 14.23 -11.90
C ASN A 81 6.79 14.46 -10.41
N ARG A 82 5.89 15.40 -10.11
CA ARG A 82 5.43 15.74 -8.75
C ARG A 82 3.91 15.60 -8.68
N ILE A 83 3.36 15.41 -7.49
CA ILE A 83 1.91 15.47 -7.30
C ILE A 83 1.51 16.94 -7.10
N ASN A 84 0.58 17.42 -7.92
CA ASN A 84 0.05 18.78 -7.89
C ASN A 84 -1.27 18.84 -8.65
N ASP A 85 -1.91 20.01 -8.63
CA ASP A 85 -3.17 20.29 -9.32
C ASP A 85 -3.13 19.83 -10.80
N LEU A 86 -2.13 20.29 -11.57
CA LEU A 86 -2.02 19.99 -13.00
C LEU A 86 -1.87 18.50 -13.29
N THR A 87 -0.99 17.82 -12.56
CA THR A 87 -0.70 16.39 -12.78
C THR A 87 -1.86 15.50 -12.36
N VAL A 88 -2.61 15.88 -11.31
CA VAL A 88 -3.86 15.17 -10.94
C VAL A 88 -4.92 15.38 -12.01
N ILE A 89 -5.11 16.61 -12.50
CA ILE A 89 -6.02 16.88 -13.63
C ILE A 89 -5.65 16.01 -14.84
N GLN A 90 -4.40 16.03 -15.28
CA GLN A 90 -3.91 15.22 -16.40
C GLN A 90 -4.09 13.71 -16.16
N SER A 91 -3.83 13.25 -14.92
CA SER A 91 -4.02 11.84 -14.54
C SER A 91 -5.48 11.42 -14.64
N THR A 92 -6.40 12.28 -14.19
CA THR A 92 -7.84 12.03 -14.27
C THR A 92 -8.38 12.13 -15.69
N GLN A 93 -7.84 13.03 -16.52
CA GLN A 93 -8.18 13.10 -17.95
C GLN A 93 -7.80 11.81 -18.69
N GLY A 94 -6.59 11.30 -18.43
CA GLY A 94 -6.16 10.02 -18.97
C GLY A 94 -7.00 8.85 -18.45
N LEU A 95 -7.35 8.84 -17.16
CA LEU A 95 -8.25 7.83 -16.59
C LEU A 95 -9.63 7.86 -17.25
N TYR A 96 -10.25 9.04 -17.42
CA TYR A 96 -11.51 9.21 -18.13
C TYR A 96 -11.41 8.64 -19.55
N SER A 97 -10.39 9.06 -20.32
CA SER A 97 -10.22 8.62 -21.72
C SER A 97 -10.06 7.10 -21.83
N TYR A 98 -9.36 6.48 -20.87
CA TYR A 98 -9.22 5.03 -20.82
C TYR A 98 -10.54 4.34 -20.45
N LEU A 99 -11.24 4.83 -19.42
CA LEU A 99 -12.52 4.27 -18.97
C LEU A 99 -13.62 4.39 -20.03
N SER A 100 -13.74 5.53 -20.72
CA SER A 100 -14.70 5.73 -21.81
C SER A 100 -14.51 4.75 -22.97
N ARG A 101 -13.27 4.30 -23.22
CA ARG A 101 -12.99 3.26 -24.23
C ARG A 101 -13.33 1.86 -23.74
N TYR A 102 -13.22 1.61 -22.45
CA TYR A 102 -13.35 0.28 -21.86
C TYR A 102 -14.77 -0.05 -21.39
N PHE A 103 -15.49 0.95 -20.88
CA PHE A 103 -16.84 0.81 -20.34
C PHE A 103 -17.81 1.68 -21.15
N PRO A 104 -18.61 1.10 -22.06
CA PRO A 104 -19.66 1.82 -22.78
C PRO A 104 -20.64 2.54 -21.83
N GLU A 105 -20.87 1.96 -20.65
CA GLU A 105 -21.75 2.49 -19.61
C GLU A 105 -21.04 3.40 -18.59
N PHE A 106 -19.83 3.86 -18.86
CA PHE A 106 -19.05 4.67 -17.92
C PHE A 106 -19.80 5.91 -17.41
N SER A 107 -20.49 6.63 -18.31
CA SER A 107 -21.26 7.83 -17.99
C SER A 107 -22.45 7.59 -17.06
N SER A 108 -22.91 6.34 -16.87
CA SER A 108 -23.95 6.03 -15.88
C SER A 108 -23.38 5.48 -14.58
N ARG A 109 -22.26 4.73 -14.65
CA ARG A 109 -21.62 4.11 -13.47
C ARG A 109 -20.78 5.08 -12.65
N GLY A 110 -20.15 6.06 -13.29
CA GLY A 110 -19.34 7.05 -12.61
C GLY A 110 -18.08 6.49 -11.92
N VAL A 111 -17.51 7.31 -11.04
CA VAL A 111 -16.33 6.97 -10.23
C VAL A 111 -16.54 7.30 -8.75
N VAL A 112 -15.77 6.63 -7.88
CA VAL A 112 -15.64 6.98 -6.46
C VAL A 112 -14.33 7.75 -6.26
N VAL A 113 -14.36 8.81 -5.45
CA VAL A 113 -13.15 9.57 -5.08
C VAL A 113 -13.09 9.74 -3.56
N GLY A 114 -11.98 9.31 -2.96
CA GLY A 114 -11.65 9.50 -1.55
C GLY A 114 -10.26 10.09 -1.37
N PHE A 115 -9.94 10.50 -0.14
CA PHE A 115 -8.68 11.17 0.17
C PHE A 115 -8.32 11.05 1.66
N ASP A 116 -7.03 11.22 1.98
CA ASP A 116 -6.53 11.29 3.36
C ASP A 116 -6.27 12.73 3.84
N THR A 117 -5.60 12.88 4.99
CA THR A 117 -5.48 14.16 5.70
C THR A 117 -4.39 15.09 5.18
N ARG A 118 -3.46 14.61 4.34
CA ARG A 118 -2.19 15.31 4.10
C ARG A 118 -2.33 16.58 3.25
N GLY A 119 -1.38 17.48 3.45
CA GLY A 119 -1.21 18.67 2.64
C GLY A 119 0.16 19.31 2.83
N GLN A 120 0.52 20.20 1.90
CA GLN A 120 1.79 20.89 1.88
C GLN A 120 1.57 22.38 1.60
N GLU A 121 2.04 23.22 2.53
CA GLU A 121 1.85 24.67 2.46
C GLU A 121 2.55 25.31 1.25
N GLU A 122 3.79 24.91 0.94
CA GLU A 122 4.61 25.53 -0.11
C GLU A 122 3.98 25.43 -1.52
N SER A 123 3.36 24.30 -1.85
CA SER A 123 2.62 24.13 -3.11
C SER A 123 1.15 24.57 -3.00
N GLY A 124 0.62 24.66 -1.78
CA GLY A 124 -0.81 24.81 -1.53
C GLY A 124 -1.63 23.57 -1.88
N CYS A 125 -1.00 22.44 -2.17
CA CYS A 125 -1.69 21.19 -2.46
C CYS A 125 -2.13 20.50 -1.16
N SER A 126 -3.35 19.98 -1.16
CA SER A 126 -3.86 19.07 -0.13
C SER A 126 -4.60 17.92 -0.77
N SER A 127 -4.68 16.78 -0.08
CA SER A 127 -5.42 15.62 -0.56
C SER A 127 -6.88 15.96 -0.87
N GLN A 128 -7.52 16.80 -0.04
CA GLN A 128 -8.88 17.29 -0.29
C GLN A 128 -8.97 18.11 -1.60
N ARG A 129 -8.07 19.08 -1.80
CA ARG A 129 -8.04 19.91 -3.02
C ARG A 129 -7.86 19.05 -4.27
N LEU A 130 -6.89 18.13 -4.24
CA LEU A 130 -6.60 17.24 -5.35
C LEU A 130 -7.77 16.29 -5.66
N ALA A 131 -8.48 15.79 -4.64
CA ALA A 131 -9.69 14.99 -4.83
C ALA A 131 -10.83 15.79 -5.46
N LYS A 132 -11.01 17.07 -5.06
CA LYS A 132 -11.97 17.97 -5.70
C LYS A 132 -11.64 18.22 -7.17
N LEU A 133 -10.36 18.40 -7.51
CA LEU A 133 -9.92 18.56 -8.90
C LEU A 133 -10.13 17.28 -9.73
N ALA A 134 -9.83 16.10 -9.18
CA ALA A 134 -10.15 14.84 -9.84
C ALA A 134 -11.67 14.70 -10.08
N ALA A 135 -12.50 15.06 -9.10
CA ALA A 135 -13.95 15.08 -9.29
C ALA A 135 -14.38 16.10 -10.37
N ALA A 136 -13.84 17.32 -10.34
CA ALA A 136 -14.17 18.38 -11.30
C ALA A 136 -13.88 17.98 -12.75
N VAL A 137 -12.76 17.29 -13.01
CA VAL A 137 -12.44 16.75 -14.34
C VAL A 137 -13.53 15.79 -14.83
N MET A 138 -13.95 14.84 -14.00
CA MET A 138 -14.98 13.86 -14.36
C MET A 138 -16.35 14.53 -14.56
N LEU A 139 -16.74 15.44 -13.67
CA LEU A 139 -17.99 16.20 -13.74
C LEU A 139 -18.04 17.10 -14.98
N SER A 140 -16.92 17.70 -15.40
CA SER A 140 -16.84 18.51 -16.62
C SER A 140 -17.11 17.74 -17.92
N ARG A 141 -17.22 16.40 -17.81
CA ARG A 141 -17.52 15.48 -18.90
C ARG A 141 -18.79 14.66 -18.63
N ASP A 142 -19.67 15.17 -17.78
CA ASP A 142 -20.96 14.59 -17.42
C ASP A 142 -20.86 13.16 -16.85
N VAL A 143 -19.79 12.87 -16.12
CA VAL A 143 -19.59 11.59 -15.42
C VAL A 143 -19.98 11.74 -13.95
N PRO A 144 -20.88 10.89 -13.41
CA PRO A 144 -21.21 10.87 -11.99
C PRO A 144 -19.99 10.65 -11.10
N VAL A 145 -19.92 11.38 -9.98
CA VAL A 145 -18.84 11.25 -9.01
C VAL A 145 -19.39 11.08 -7.60
N HIS A 146 -19.03 9.96 -6.98
CA HIS A 146 -19.22 9.73 -5.54
C HIS A 146 -17.97 10.24 -4.80
N LEU A 147 -17.96 11.52 -4.43
CA LEU A 147 -16.85 12.15 -3.70
C LEU A 147 -17.18 12.14 -2.20
N PHE A 148 -16.36 11.47 -1.39
CA PHE A 148 -16.49 11.53 0.07
C PHE A 148 -16.34 12.98 0.56
N SER A 149 -17.22 13.43 1.46
CA SER A 149 -17.19 14.81 1.98
C SER A 149 -16.01 15.09 2.93
N THR A 150 -15.43 14.05 3.51
CA THR A 150 -14.30 14.13 4.44
C THR A 150 -13.28 13.04 4.14
N PHE A 151 -12.15 13.08 4.85
CA PHE A 151 -11.12 12.06 4.77
C PHE A 151 -11.64 10.69 5.22
N VAL A 152 -11.22 9.63 4.53
CA VAL A 152 -11.68 8.25 4.77
C VAL A 152 -10.52 7.25 4.71
N PRO A 153 -10.61 6.09 5.38
CA PRO A 153 -9.67 4.99 5.20
C PRO A 153 -9.56 4.59 3.73
N THR A 154 -8.35 4.28 3.27
CA THR A 154 -8.12 3.73 1.93
C THR A 154 -9.06 2.56 1.58
N PRO A 155 -9.39 1.58 2.46
CA PRO A 155 -10.33 0.50 2.11
C PRO A 155 -11.76 0.97 1.79
N TYR A 156 -12.19 2.18 2.18
CA TYR A 156 -13.53 2.68 1.88
C TYR A 156 -13.75 2.93 0.38
N VAL A 157 -12.72 3.38 -0.34
CA VAL A 157 -12.82 3.64 -1.79
C VAL A 157 -13.12 2.36 -2.58
N PRO A 158 -12.30 1.28 -2.51
CA PRO A 158 -12.60 0.05 -3.22
C PRO A 158 -13.86 -0.66 -2.71
N TYR A 159 -14.21 -0.53 -1.43
CA TYR A 159 -15.49 -1.01 -0.91
C TYR A 159 -16.69 -0.29 -1.55
N ALA A 160 -16.64 1.04 -1.61
CA ALA A 160 -17.68 1.85 -2.26
C ALA A 160 -17.77 1.58 -3.77
N VAL A 161 -16.64 1.37 -4.47
CA VAL A 161 -16.64 0.98 -5.88
C VAL A 161 -17.49 -0.28 -6.09
N LYS A 162 -17.29 -1.30 -5.26
CA LYS A 162 -18.06 -2.55 -5.34
C LYS A 162 -19.53 -2.33 -4.96
N LYS A 163 -19.82 -1.60 -3.88
CA LYS A 163 -21.19 -1.40 -3.38
C LYS A 163 -22.05 -0.54 -4.29
N LEU A 164 -21.47 0.49 -4.90
CA LEU A 164 -22.17 1.43 -5.78
C LEU A 164 -22.11 1.01 -7.25
N GLY A 165 -21.34 -0.02 -7.59
CA GLY A 165 -21.16 -0.48 -8.96
C GLY A 165 -20.39 0.51 -9.84
N ALA A 166 -19.57 1.39 -9.25
CA ALA A 166 -18.79 2.38 -9.98
C ALA A 166 -17.79 1.74 -10.95
N ALA A 167 -17.39 2.45 -12.00
CA ALA A 167 -16.44 1.94 -12.99
C ALA A 167 -15.00 1.88 -12.45
N ALA A 168 -14.64 2.83 -11.59
CA ALA A 168 -13.34 2.92 -10.95
C ALA A 168 -13.41 3.72 -9.65
N GLY A 169 -12.35 3.60 -8.83
CA GLY A 169 -12.13 4.41 -7.64
C GLY A 169 -10.79 5.13 -7.71
N VAL A 170 -10.72 6.34 -7.14
CA VAL A 170 -9.50 7.12 -6.96
C VAL A 170 -9.33 7.41 -5.47
N MET A 171 -8.18 7.07 -4.92
CA MET A 171 -7.81 7.45 -3.55
C MET A 171 -6.58 8.36 -3.60
N ILE A 172 -6.73 9.58 -3.10
CA ILE A 172 -5.64 10.55 -2.97
C ILE A 172 -4.95 10.35 -1.63
N THR A 173 -3.79 9.71 -1.67
CA THR A 173 -2.97 9.42 -0.49
C THR A 173 -1.59 8.93 -0.90
N ALA A 174 -0.60 9.14 -0.03
CA ALA A 174 0.69 8.46 -0.09
C ALA A 174 0.88 7.35 0.97
N SER A 175 -0.17 6.92 1.68
CA SER A 175 -0.09 5.94 2.78
C SER A 175 0.91 6.38 3.87
N HIS A 176 1.71 5.48 4.42
CA HIS A 176 2.73 5.70 5.46
C HIS A 176 3.87 6.66 5.09
N ASN A 177 3.83 7.34 3.94
CA ASN A 177 4.91 8.22 3.53
C ASN A 177 4.98 9.55 4.27
N PRO A 178 6.16 10.19 4.25
CA PRO A 178 6.34 11.54 4.77
C PRO A 178 5.30 12.51 4.22
N LYS A 179 5.00 13.55 4.99
CA LYS A 179 3.98 14.56 4.67
C LYS A 179 4.23 15.28 3.34
N GLU A 180 5.49 15.33 2.90
CA GLU A 180 5.88 15.97 1.64
C GLU A 180 5.37 15.20 0.42
N ASP A 181 5.11 13.89 0.55
CA ASP A 181 4.61 13.05 -0.53
C ASP A 181 3.08 12.97 -0.53
N ASN A 182 2.50 12.91 -1.71
CA ASN A 182 1.10 12.52 -1.93
C ASN A 182 1.02 11.51 -3.09
N GLY A 183 -0.17 11.02 -3.42
CA GLY A 183 -0.34 10.02 -4.46
C GLY A 183 -1.74 9.93 -5.03
N TYR A 184 -1.84 9.17 -6.11
CA TYR A 184 -3.06 8.91 -6.87
C TYR A 184 -3.18 7.39 -7.09
N LYS A 185 -3.92 6.72 -6.21
CA LYS A 185 -4.22 5.28 -6.28
C LYS A 185 -5.48 5.09 -7.13
N VAL A 186 -5.45 4.11 -8.04
CA VAL A 186 -6.61 3.75 -8.89
C VAL A 186 -7.05 2.33 -8.60
N TYR A 187 -8.34 2.17 -8.34
CA TYR A 187 -9.04 0.91 -8.14
C TYR A 187 -9.94 0.63 -9.34
N TRP A 188 -9.94 -0.61 -9.81
CA TRP A 188 -10.81 -1.04 -10.91
C TRP A 188 -12.21 -1.40 -10.40
N CYS A 189 -13.13 -1.73 -11.31
CA CYS A 189 -14.51 -2.06 -10.96
C CYS A 189 -14.66 -3.30 -10.06
N ASN A 190 -13.65 -4.17 -9.99
CA ASN A 190 -13.62 -5.30 -9.06
C ASN A 190 -13.19 -4.89 -7.63
N GLY A 191 -12.88 -3.61 -7.41
CA GLY A 191 -12.34 -3.06 -6.17
C GLY A 191 -10.85 -3.28 -5.98
N ALA A 192 -10.18 -4.10 -6.81
CA ALA A 192 -8.74 -4.30 -6.69
C ALA A 192 -7.97 -3.13 -7.31
N GLN A 193 -6.79 -2.84 -6.79
CA GLN A 193 -5.90 -1.87 -7.39
C GLN A 193 -5.50 -2.32 -8.82
N ILE A 194 -5.40 -1.35 -9.73
CA ILE A 194 -5.08 -1.64 -11.14
C ILE A 194 -3.71 -2.30 -11.31
N SER A 195 -3.62 -3.15 -12.32
CA SER A 195 -2.38 -3.77 -12.80
C SER A 195 -2.38 -3.82 -14.33
N SER A 196 -1.31 -4.31 -14.93
CA SER A 196 -1.22 -4.49 -16.39
C SER A 196 -2.36 -5.37 -16.91
N PRO A 197 -3.04 -4.99 -18.00
CA PRO A 197 -2.68 -3.92 -18.94
C PRO A 197 -3.26 -2.52 -18.61
N HIS A 198 -4.12 -2.40 -17.59
CA HIS A 198 -4.84 -1.15 -17.31
C HIS A 198 -3.91 0.00 -16.90
N ASP A 199 -2.89 -0.27 -16.08
CA ASP A 199 -1.89 0.73 -15.68
C ASP A 199 -1.20 1.41 -16.88
N LYS A 200 -0.73 0.63 -17.86
CA LYS A 200 -0.08 1.11 -19.08
C LYS A 200 -1.06 1.84 -19.99
N GLY A 201 -2.28 1.32 -20.14
CA GLY A 201 -3.31 1.95 -20.96
C GLY A 201 -3.72 3.32 -20.42
N ILE A 202 -3.83 3.45 -19.08
CA ILE A 202 -4.09 4.74 -18.43
C ILE A 202 -2.91 5.68 -18.63
N LEU A 203 -1.66 5.24 -18.42
CA LEU A 203 -0.47 6.09 -18.65
C LEU A 203 -0.40 6.63 -20.07
N GLN A 204 -0.62 5.77 -21.06
CA GLN A 204 -0.69 6.19 -22.47
C GLN A 204 -1.80 7.23 -22.66
N SER A 205 -2.98 7.02 -22.06
CA SER A 205 -4.08 7.98 -22.13
C SER A 205 -3.74 9.32 -21.48
N ILE A 206 -2.91 9.34 -20.42
CA ILE A 206 -2.43 10.58 -19.79
C ILE A 206 -1.52 11.34 -20.76
N GLU A 207 -0.59 10.64 -21.42
CA GLU A 207 0.31 11.25 -22.42
C GLU A 207 -0.44 11.80 -23.64
N GLU A 208 -1.57 11.20 -23.99
CA GLU A 208 -2.47 11.67 -25.05
C GLU A 208 -3.33 12.88 -24.62
N GLN A 209 -3.48 13.15 -23.31
CA GLN A 209 -4.42 14.12 -22.74
C GLN A 209 -3.73 15.11 -21.78
N LEU A 210 -2.62 15.71 -22.22
CA LEU A 210 -1.79 16.58 -21.39
C LEU A 210 -2.37 17.99 -21.18
N GLU A 211 -3.02 18.57 -22.19
CA GLU A 211 -3.61 19.90 -22.04
C GLU A 211 -4.90 19.81 -21.23
N PRO A 212 -5.08 20.63 -20.17
CA PRO A 212 -6.35 20.69 -19.45
C PRO A 212 -7.51 21.05 -20.38
N TRP A 213 -8.56 20.22 -20.43
CA TRP A 213 -9.64 20.35 -21.43
C TRP A 213 -10.45 21.63 -21.34
N SER A 214 -10.60 22.20 -20.14
CA SER A 214 -11.38 23.42 -19.92
C SER A 214 -11.00 24.15 -18.64
N ALA A 215 -11.57 25.34 -18.43
CA ALA A 215 -11.46 26.04 -17.15
C ALA A 215 -12.10 25.26 -16.00
N SER A 216 -13.18 24.53 -16.26
CA SER A 216 -13.95 23.80 -15.24
C SER A 216 -13.18 22.62 -14.62
N CYS A 217 -12.14 22.10 -15.29
CA CYS A 217 -11.23 21.12 -14.69
C CYS A 217 -10.45 21.68 -13.48
N TRP A 218 -10.39 23.01 -13.33
CA TRP A 218 -9.71 23.71 -12.23
C TRP A 218 -10.68 24.25 -11.17
N GLU A 219 -11.99 24.13 -11.38
CA GLU A 219 -13.00 24.70 -10.51
C GLU A 219 -13.36 23.73 -9.37
N GLU A 220 -12.76 23.92 -8.19
CA GLU A 220 -13.12 23.13 -7.01
C GLU A 220 -14.61 23.28 -6.64
N ASP A 221 -15.19 24.46 -6.81
CA ASP A 221 -16.59 24.72 -6.48
C ASP A 221 -17.58 24.00 -7.42
N LEU A 222 -17.11 23.45 -8.55
CA LEU A 222 -17.95 22.64 -9.44
C LEU A 222 -18.53 21.44 -8.68
N VAL A 223 -17.76 20.86 -7.75
CA VAL A 223 -18.18 19.68 -6.98
C VAL A 223 -19.36 19.96 -6.06
N GLU A 224 -19.54 21.22 -5.63
CA GLU A 224 -20.64 21.62 -4.75
C GLU A 224 -21.90 21.99 -5.52
N ARG A 225 -21.75 22.42 -6.79
CA ARG A 225 -22.87 22.89 -7.64
C ARG A 225 -23.41 21.83 -8.60
N CYS A 226 -22.61 20.83 -8.97
CA CYS A 226 -22.99 19.83 -9.97
C CYS A 226 -23.89 18.74 -9.34
N SER A 227 -25.06 18.51 -9.92
CA SER A 227 -26.01 17.48 -9.46
C SER A 227 -25.52 16.04 -9.66
N LEU A 228 -24.50 15.82 -10.49
CA LEU A 228 -23.86 14.53 -10.70
C LEU A 228 -22.89 14.14 -9.58
N ARG A 229 -22.60 15.06 -8.64
CA ARG A 229 -21.83 14.76 -7.44
C ARG A 229 -22.76 14.24 -6.34
N THR A 230 -22.33 13.17 -5.69
CA THR A 230 -22.98 12.66 -4.48
C THR A 230 -21.96 12.41 -3.37
N ASP A 231 -22.42 12.40 -2.12
CA ASP A 231 -21.62 12.02 -0.96
C ASP A 231 -21.98 10.59 -0.52
N PRO A 232 -21.08 9.60 -0.71
CA PRO A 232 -21.37 8.23 -0.31
C PRO A 232 -21.12 7.96 1.18
N LEU A 233 -20.56 8.92 1.95
CA LEU A 233 -19.98 8.66 3.28
C LEU A 233 -20.93 7.92 4.23
N THR A 234 -22.11 8.47 4.51
CA THR A 234 -23.04 7.89 5.50
C THR A 234 -23.49 6.49 5.11
N GLN A 235 -23.89 6.31 3.85
CA GLN A 235 -24.35 5.02 3.32
C GLN A 235 -23.22 3.99 3.38
N ILE A 236 -22.05 4.34 2.86
CA ILE A 236 -20.90 3.43 2.80
C ILE A 236 -20.40 3.07 4.18
N ASN A 237 -20.33 4.03 5.10
CA ASN A 237 -19.91 3.79 6.47
C ASN A 237 -20.87 2.82 7.19
N SER A 238 -22.18 3.01 7.06
CA SER A 238 -23.17 2.09 7.62
C SER A 238 -22.98 0.68 7.04
N CYS A 239 -22.96 0.54 5.71
CA CYS A 239 -22.80 -0.76 5.08
C CYS A 239 -21.49 -1.45 5.49
N TYR A 240 -20.39 -0.70 5.55
CA TYR A 240 -19.09 -1.23 5.94
C TYR A 240 -19.10 -1.74 7.38
N MET A 241 -19.61 -0.94 8.33
CA MET A 241 -19.68 -1.33 9.75
C MET A 241 -20.64 -2.50 9.98
N ASP A 242 -21.76 -2.57 9.24
CA ASP A 242 -22.70 -3.68 9.30
C ASP A 242 -22.06 -4.98 8.78
N GLU A 243 -21.40 -4.93 7.63
CA GLU A 243 -20.73 -6.11 7.04
C GLU A 243 -19.52 -6.55 7.87
N LEU A 244 -18.84 -5.60 8.54
CA LEU A 244 -17.74 -5.86 9.46
C LEU A 244 -18.15 -6.76 10.63
N THR A 245 -19.44 -6.74 11.02
CA THR A 245 -19.95 -7.65 12.06
C THR A 245 -19.85 -9.12 11.69
N SER A 246 -19.73 -9.47 10.39
CA SER A 246 -19.51 -10.86 9.95
C SER A 246 -18.14 -11.43 10.38
N LEU A 247 -17.21 -10.55 10.81
CA LEU A 247 -15.90 -10.92 11.34
C LEU A 247 -15.88 -10.97 12.87
N CYS A 248 -17.01 -10.70 13.55
CA CYS A 248 -17.12 -10.75 15.00
C CYS A 248 -17.72 -12.10 15.43
N PHE A 249 -16.89 -12.95 16.01
CA PHE A 249 -17.25 -14.32 16.37
C PHE A 249 -17.64 -14.46 17.84
N HIS A 250 -17.16 -13.57 18.71
CA HIS A 250 -17.28 -13.69 20.17
C HIS A 250 -17.80 -12.41 20.83
N ARG A 251 -18.85 -11.79 20.26
CA ARG A 251 -19.41 -10.51 20.72
C ARG A 251 -19.73 -10.43 22.21
N ASP A 252 -20.29 -11.48 22.81
CA ASP A 252 -20.62 -11.46 24.24
C ASP A 252 -19.38 -11.51 25.14
N LEU A 253 -18.33 -12.19 24.69
CA LEU A 253 -17.03 -12.15 25.36
C LEU A 253 -16.41 -10.74 25.25
N ASN A 254 -16.51 -10.10 24.09
CA ASN A 254 -15.99 -8.76 23.86
C ASN A 254 -16.61 -7.73 24.82
N ARG A 255 -17.93 -7.82 25.03
CA ARG A 255 -18.68 -6.93 25.94
C ARG A 255 -18.23 -7.04 27.40
N SER A 256 -17.80 -8.22 27.82
CA SER A 256 -17.35 -8.50 29.18
C SER A 256 -15.83 -8.49 29.33
N CYS A 257 -15.10 -8.13 28.27
CA CYS A 257 -13.65 -8.15 28.23
C CYS A 257 -13.06 -7.10 29.19
N PRO A 258 -12.17 -7.49 30.11
CA PRO A 258 -11.53 -6.55 31.03
C PRO A 258 -10.31 -5.85 30.41
N LEU A 259 -9.83 -6.31 29.23
CA LEU A 259 -8.67 -5.71 28.58
C LEU A 259 -8.96 -4.29 28.12
N LYS A 260 -7.98 -3.41 28.35
CA LYS A 260 -7.96 -2.08 27.77
C LYS A 260 -7.03 -2.05 26.55
N PHE A 261 -7.45 -1.29 25.56
CA PHE A 261 -6.74 -1.10 24.30
C PHE A 261 -6.42 0.37 24.13
N VAL A 262 -5.21 0.70 23.70
CA VAL A 262 -4.82 2.04 23.25
C VAL A 262 -4.80 2.06 21.73
N HIS A 263 -5.30 3.14 21.13
CA HIS A 263 -5.26 3.34 19.68
C HIS A 263 -4.57 4.65 19.29
N SER A 264 -3.65 4.57 18.34
CA SER A 264 -3.08 5.73 17.65
C SER A 264 -3.38 5.67 16.16
N SER A 265 -3.70 6.83 15.58
CA SER A 265 -3.90 7.01 14.14
C SER A 265 -2.78 7.79 13.46
N PHE A 266 -1.74 8.20 14.21
CA PHE A 266 -0.66 9.07 13.71
C PHE A 266 -1.18 10.28 12.92
N HIS A 267 -2.22 10.95 13.44
CA HIS A 267 -2.91 12.07 12.79
C HIS A 267 -3.57 11.76 11.44
N GLY A 268 -3.76 10.47 11.18
CA GLY A 268 -4.46 9.94 10.02
C GLY A 268 -5.96 9.91 10.19
N VAL A 269 -6.57 9.12 9.30
CA VAL A 269 -8.03 8.99 9.20
C VAL A 269 -8.62 7.97 10.17
N GLY A 270 -7.81 7.07 10.73
CA GLY A 270 -8.27 5.83 11.37
C GLY A 270 -9.12 6.00 12.63
N HIS A 271 -8.97 7.10 13.38
CA HIS A 271 -9.49 7.21 14.76
C HIS A 271 -11.00 6.95 14.88
N ALA A 272 -11.82 7.72 14.15
CA ALA A 272 -13.27 7.60 14.22
C ALA A 272 -13.76 6.22 13.74
N PHE A 273 -13.09 5.62 12.75
CA PHE A 273 -13.48 4.35 12.16
C PHE A 273 -13.11 3.16 13.05
N VAL A 274 -11.94 3.20 13.70
CA VAL A 274 -11.56 2.16 14.67
C VAL A 274 -12.47 2.18 15.90
N GLN A 275 -12.89 3.37 16.38
CA GLN A 275 -13.89 3.43 17.45
C GLN A 275 -15.22 2.77 17.07
N GLN A 276 -15.69 3.00 15.84
CA GLN A 276 -16.91 2.37 15.33
C GLN A 276 -16.75 0.86 15.13
N ALA A 277 -15.58 0.41 14.64
CA ALA A 277 -15.27 -1.01 14.50
C ALA A 277 -15.29 -1.74 15.85
N PHE A 278 -14.72 -1.14 16.90
CA PHE A 278 -14.79 -1.66 18.27
C PHE A 278 -16.25 -1.75 18.76
N HIS A 279 -17.05 -0.71 18.50
CA HIS A 279 -18.46 -0.73 18.84
C HIS A 279 -19.22 -1.85 18.11
N ALA A 280 -18.97 -2.05 16.81
CA ALA A 280 -19.56 -3.13 16.01
C ALA A 280 -19.20 -4.53 16.54
N PHE A 281 -18.02 -4.67 17.17
CA PHE A 281 -17.58 -5.89 17.83
C PHE A 281 -18.07 -6.04 19.28
N GLY A 282 -18.74 -5.01 19.84
CA GLY A 282 -19.27 -5.02 21.20
C GLY A 282 -18.29 -4.57 22.28
N PHE A 283 -17.13 -4.02 21.91
CA PHE A 283 -16.15 -3.49 22.86
C PHE A 283 -16.48 -2.05 23.30
N ALA A 284 -15.91 -1.66 24.45
CA ALA A 284 -15.72 -0.24 24.76
C ALA A 284 -14.73 0.38 23.76
N PRO A 285 -14.87 1.67 23.41
CA PRO A 285 -13.92 2.33 22.51
C PRO A 285 -12.48 2.24 23.05
N PRO A 286 -11.47 2.04 22.18
CA PRO A 286 -10.08 2.06 22.60
C PRO A 286 -9.69 3.47 23.07
N ILE A 287 -8.77 3.53 24.02
CA ILE A 287 -8.27 4.78 24.58
C ILE A 287 -7.42 5.48 23.51
N PRO A 288 -7.82 6.66 23.03
CA PRO A 288 -7.06 7.33 21.99
C PRO A 288 -5.83 8.02 22.55
N VAL A 289 -4.72 7.94 21.81
CA VAL A 289 -3.54 8.79 22.07
C VAL A 289 -3.91 10.26 21.78
N PRO A 290 -4.04 11.12 22.80
CA PRO A 290 -4.58 12.47 22.63
C PRO A 290 -3.82 13.30 21.60
N GLU A 291 -2.50 13.14 21.55
CA GLU A 291 -1.59 13.85 20.66
C GLU A 291 -1.72 13.39 19.20
N GLN A 292 -2.27 12.20 18.94
CA GLN A 292 -2.22 11.54 17.62
C GLN A 292 -3.60 11.16 17.05
N LYS A 293 -4.68 11.38 17.82
CA LYS A 293 -6.04 11.00 17.40
C LYS A 293 -6.65 11.92 16.34
N ASP A 294 -6.27 13.20 16.38
CA ASP A 294 -6.88 14.22 15.53
C ASP A 294 -6.11 14.35 14.20
N PRO A 295 -6.82 14.39 13.06
CA PRO A 295 -6.27 14.66 11.74
C PRO A 295 -5.39 15.91 11.71
N ASP A 296 -4.15 15.75 11.27
CA ASP A 296 -3.19 16.84 11.07
C ASP A 296 -2.39 16.58 9.78
N PRO A 297 -2.47 17.47 8.76
CA PRO A 297 -1.77 17.30 7.50
C PRO A 297 -0.24 17.24 7.63
N ASN A 298 0.32 17.71 8.75
CA ASN A 298 1.76 17.72 9.02
C ASN A 298 2.26 16.51 9.81
N PHE A 299 1.36 15.65 10.31
CA PHE A 299 1.71 14.53 11.19
C PHE A 299 2.62 14.96 12.37
N SER A 300 2.31 16.07 13.04
CA SER A 300 3.26 16.86 13.82
C SER A 300 3.95 16.14 15.00
N SER A 301 3.38 15.05 15.52
CA SER A 301 4.00 14.28 16.61
C SER A 301 4.95 13.16 16.16
N VAL A 302 5.00 12.83 14.86
CA VAL A 302 5.80 11.73 14.33
C VAL A 302 6.66 12.18 13.15
N ARG A 303 7.94 11.79 13.17
CA ARG A 303 8.83 12.09 12.04
C ARG A 303 8.49 11.28 10.80
N CYS A 304 8.06 10.04 11.00
CA CYS A 304 7.63 9.11 9.96
C CYS A 304 6.34 8.46 10.45
N PRO A 305 5.18 8.68 9.80
CA PRO A 305 3.92 8.09 10.23
C PRO A 305 3.79 6.64 9.73
N ASN A 306 4.83 5.83 9.97
CA ASN A 306 4.89 4.44 9.52
C ASN A 306 4.95 3.51 10.74
N PRO A 307 3.83 2.86 11.11
CA PRO A 307 3.81 1.95 12.26
C PRO A 307 4.74 0.72 12.11
N GLU A 308 5.24 0.44 10.91
CA GLU A 308 6.22 -0.63 10.64
C GLU A 308 7.59 -0.37 11.30
N GLU A 309 7.91 0.88 11.65
CA GLU A 309 9.17 1.25 12.33
C GLU A 309 9.22 0.78 13.81
N GLY A 310 8.13 0.17 14.30
CA GLY A 310 8.05 -0.49 15.58
C GLY A 310 8.10 0.46 16.77
N GLU A 311 8.79 0.05 17.85
CA GLU A 311 8.79 0.76 19.14
C GLU A 311 9.11 2.25 19.02
N SER A 312 10.01 2.64 18.10
CA SER A 312 10.45 4.02 17.90
C SER A 312 9.34 5.01 17.53
N VAL A 313 8.24 4.54 16.92
CA VAL A 313 7.09 5.37 16.55
C VAL A 313 5.88 5.13 17.46
N LEU A 314 5.95 4.14 18.36
CA LEU A 314 4.87 3.77 19.28
C LEU A 314 5.04 4.37 20.69
N GLU A 315 6.12 5.10 20.96
CA GLU A 315 6.46 5.63 22.30
C GLU A 315 5.28 6.28 23.04
N LEU A 316 4.57 7.24 22.41
CA LEU A 316 3.41 7.90 23.04
C LEU A 316 2.29 6.91 23.38
N SER A 317 2.04 5.95 22.48
CA SER A 317 1.03 4.91 22.69
C SER A 317 1.40 3.96 23.82
N LEU A 318 2.68 3.56 23.92
CA LEU A 318 3.19 2.68 24.96
C LEU A 318 3.16 3.38 26.33
N LEU A 319 3.59 4.64 26.41
CA LEU A 319 3.51 5.45 27.63
C LEU A 319 2.07 5.64 28.11
N LEU A 320 1.15 5.89 27.19
CA LEU A 320 -0.27 5.97 27.52
C LEU A 320 -0.80 4.62 28.01
N ALA A 321 -0.41 3.52 27.36
CA ALA A 321 -0.84 2.20 27.77
C ALA A 321 -0.35 1.84 29.18
N GLU A 322 0.87 2.20 29.56
CA GLU A 322 1.35 2.03 30.94
C GLU A 322 0.54 2.88 31.92
N ARG A 323 0.27 4.15 31.60
CA ARG A 323 -0.51 5.06 32.45
C ARG A 323 -1.93 4.56 32.71
N GLU A 324 -2.57 4.03 31.68
CA GLU A 324 -3.97 3.59 31.73
C GLU A 324 -4.13 2.11 32.11
N ASN A 325 -3.01 1.41 32.34
CA ASN A 325 -2.94 -0.04 32.53
C ASN A 325 -3.63 -0.81 31.40
N ALA A 326 -3.33 -0.43 30.16
CA ALA A 326 -3.72 -1.14 28.95
C ALA A 326 -2.66 -2.17 28.56
N CYS A 327 -3.13 -3.32 28.08
CA CYS A 327 -2.24 -4.44 27.73
C CYS A 327 -1.92 -4.49 26.24
N ILE A 328 -2.65 -3.75 25.41
CA ILE A 328 -2.55 -3.81 23.95
C ILE A 328 -2.57 -2.41 23.37
N VAL A 329 -1.61 -2.14 22.48
CA VAL A 329 -1.52 -0.95 21.65
C VAL A 329 -1.82 -1.33 20.21
N LEU A 330 -2.69 -0.57 19.56
CA LEU A 330 -3.05 -0.67 18.16
C LEU A 330 -2.65 0.64 17.47
N ALA A 331 -1.93 0.57 16.35
CA ALA A 331 -1.53 1.76 15.60
C ALA A 331 -1.80 1.58 14.11
N THR A 332 -2.65 2.43 13.55
CA THR A 332 -2.93 2.48 12.12
C THR A 332 -2.10 3.56 11.45
N ASP A 333 -1.70 3.36 10.20
CA ASP A 333 -1.01 4.38 9.40
C ASP A 333 -1.99 5.49 8.93
N PRO A 334 -1.52 6.58 8.29
CA PRO A 334 -2.34 7.74 8.01
C PRO A 334 -3.60 7.49 7.18
N ASP A 335 -3.57 6.54 6.25
CA ASP A 335 -4.72 6.13 5.43
C ASP A 335 -5.40 4.85 5.93
N ALA A 336 -5.01 4.38 7.12
CA ALA A 336 -5.59 3.26 7.87
C ALA A 336 -5.68 1.94 7.09
N ASP A 337 -4.73 1.69 6.18
CA ASP A 337 -4.62 0.42 5.46
C ASP A 337 -3.65 -0.56 6.16
N ARG A 338 -2.83 -0.09 7.11
CA ARG A 338 -1.91 -0.92 7.91
C ARG A 338 -2.24 -0.92 9.40
N LEU A 339 -1.73 -1.93 10.11
CA LEU A 339 -1.87 -2.05 11.56
C LEU A 339 -0.60 -2.59 12.22
N ALA A 340 -0.01 -1.85 13.15
CA ALA A 340 0.93 -2.40 14.13
C ALA A 340 0.23 -2.71 15.45
N VAL A 341 0.73 -3.75 16.13
CA VAL A 341 0.23 -4.20 17.42
C VAL A 341 1.40 -4.40 18.37
N ALA A 342 1.25 -3.91 19.59
CA ALA A 342 2.13 -4.25 20.70
C ALA A 342 1.32 -4.82 21.87
N GLU A 343 1.86 -5.85 22.52
CA GLU A 343 1.27 -6.50 23.71
C GLU A 343 2.24 -6.39 24.89
N LYS A 344 1.70 -6.13 26.08
CA LYS A 344 2.48 -6.06 27.32
C LYS A 344 2.99 -7.46 27.67
N SER A 345 4.29 -7.56 27.94
CA SER A 345 4.98 -8.79 28.33
C SER A 345 5.09 -8.92 29.85
N ASP A 346 5.14 -10.16 30.36
CA ASP A 346 5.22 -10.51 31.79
C ASP A 346 6.44 -9.91 32.54
N GLY A 347 7.43 -9.38 31.82
CA GLY A 347 8.67 -8.79 32.35
C GLY A 347 8.72 -7.25 32.44
N CYS A 348 7.57 -6.54 32.41
CA CYS A 348 7.48 -5.07 32.35
C CYS A 348 7.93 -4.42 31.02
N GLY A 349 7.98 -5.19 29.93
CA GLY A 349 8.32 -4.69 28.59
C GLY A 349 7.17 -4.86 27.59
N TRP A 350 7.39 -4.43 26.35
CA TRP A 350 6.41 -4.55 25.26
C TRP A 350 6.94 -5.45 24.15
N LYS A 351 6.10 -6.38 23.70
CA LYS A 351 6.32 -7.15 22.47
C LYS A 351 5.62 -6.43 21.33
N VAL A 352 6.40 -5.78 20.46
CA VAL A 352 5.90 -5.30 19.17
C VAL A 352 5.95 -6.47 18.18
N PHE A 353 4.80 -6.84 17.63
CA PHE A 353 4.71 -7.92 16.66
C PHE A 353 5.22 -7.47 15.30
N THR A 354 6.05 -8.28 14.66
CA THR A 354 6.32 -8.09 13.22
C THR A 354 5.07 -8.41 12.41
N GLY A 355 4.96 -7.90 11.18
CA GLY A 355 3.81 -8.22 10.32
C GLY A 355 3.65 -9.73 10.07
N ASN A 356 4.74 -10.49 10.03
CA ASN A 356 4.70 -11.95 9.92
C ASN A 356 4.16 -12.64 11.19
N GLU A 357 4.56 -12.18 12.37
CA GLU A 357 4.06 -12.71 13.66
C GLU A 357 2.57 -12.40 13.85
N LEU A 358 2.16 -11.16 13.53
CA LEU A 358 0.74 -10.78 13.61
C LEU A 358 -0.11 -11.51 12.57
N ALA A 359 0.42 -11.76 11.37
CA ALA A 359 -0.26 -12.57 10.37
C ALA A 359 -0.43 -14.04 10.78
N ALA A 360 0.52 -14.59 11.53
CA ALA A 360 0.39 -15.93 12.09
C ALA A 360 -0.81 -16.01 13.05
N LEU A 361 -0.92 -15.03 13.94
CA LEU A 361 -2.01 -14.91 14.90
C LEU A 361 -3.36 -14.70 14.21
N LEU A 362 -3.45 -13.71 13.31
CA LEU A 362 -4.67 -13.43 12.56
C LEU A 362 -5.08 -14.59 11.64
N GLY A 363 -4.13 -15.21 10.94
CA GLY A 363 -4.39 -16.38 10.11
C GLY A 363 -4.96 -17.54 10.92
N TRP A 364 -4.37 -17.82 12.10
CA TRP A 364 -4.89 -18.84 13.01
C TRP A 364 -6.30 -18.48 13.48
N TRP A 365 -6.51 -17.24 13.92
CA TRP A 365 -7.80 -16.76 14.40
C TRP A 365 -8.91 -16.88 13.35
N MET A 366 -8.63 -16.44 12.12
CA MET A 366 -9.59 -16.52 11.02
C MET A 366 -9.96 -17.97 10.71
N PHE A 367 -8.98 -18.87 10.69
CA PHE A 367 -9.25 -20.28 10.40
C PHE A 367 -9.90 -21.03 11.56
N PHE A 368 -9.51 -20.73 12.80
CA PHE A 368 -10.11 -21.26 14.02
C PHE A 368 -11.62 -21.01 14.03
N ASN A 369 -12.04 -19.76 13.86
CA ASN A 369 -13.46 -19.40 13.83
C ASN A 369 -14.17 -19.92 12.58
N TRP A 370 -13.50 -19.93 11.43
CA TRP A 370 -14.08 -20.50 10.22
C TRP A 370 -14.43 -21.99 10.40
N LYS A 371 -13.54 -22.78 11.02
CA LYS A 371 -13.78 -24.20 11.32
C LYS A 371 -14.94 -24.42 12.29
N GLU A 372 -15.07 -23.59 13.32
CA GLU A 372 -16.20 -23.68 14.26
C GLU A 372 -17.55 -23.45 13.54
N ALA A 373 -17.58 -22.56 12.53
CA ALA A 373 -18.78 -22.33 11.71
C ALA A 373 -18.99 -23.36 10.58
N HIS A 374 -17.94 -24.08 10.17
CA HIS A 374 -17.96 -25.04 9.06
C HIS A 374 -17.33 -26.38 9.51
N PRO A 375 -18.08 -27.22 10.24
CA PRO A 375 -17.54 -28.43 10.84
C PRO A 375 -17.26 -29.56 9.84
N ASP A 376 -17.75 -29.48 8.59
CA ASP A 376 -17.45 -30.47 7.55
C ASP A 376 -16.05 -30.22 6.96
N PRO A 377 -15.08 -31.14 7.14
CA PRO A 377 -13.73 -30.97 6.59
C PRO A 377 -13.70 -30.79 5.08
N ALA A 378 -14.71 -31.28 4.34
CA ALA A 378 -14.79 -31.14 2.88
C ALA A 378 -14.84 -29.67 2.43
N ASP A 379 -15.42 -28.79 3.25
CA ASP A 379 -15.52 -27.35 2.93
C ASP A 379 -14.15 -26.67 2.89
N THR A 380 -13.16 -27.23 3.60
CA THR A 380 -11.79 -26.70 3.67
C THR A 380 -11.11 -26.64 2.30
N GLN A 381 -11.50 -27.51 1.36
CA GLN A 381 -10.97 -27.54 -0.01
C GLN A 381 -11.32 -26.29 -0.83
N LYS A 382 -12.28 -25.47 -0.39
CA LYS A 382 -12.62 -24.20 -1.06
C LYS A 382 -12.02 -22.98 -0.34
N VAL A 383 -11.29 -23.19 0.74
CA VAL A 383 -10.73 -22.14 1.58
C VAL A 383 -9.31 -21.83 1.13
N TYR A 384 -9.03 -20.54 1.00
CA TYR A 384 -7.74 -20.01 0.59
C TYR A 384 -7.23 -19.00 1.61
N MET A 385 -5.92 -19.01 1.81
CA MET A 385 -5.19 -17.87 2.36
C MET A 385 -4.08 -17.45 1.42
N LEU A 386 -3.84 -16.15 1.35
CA LEU A 386 -2.88 -15.56 0.42
C LEU A 386 -1.79 -14.79 1.17
N ALA A 387 -0.56 -14.85 0.67
CA ALA A 387 0.50 -13.98 1.15
C ALA A 387 1.43 -13.60 0.00
N THR A 388 2.24 -12.56 0.18
CA THR A 388 3.23 -12.22 -0.84
C THR A 388 4.44 -13.14 -0.76
N THR A 389 5.15 -13.26 -1.87
CA THR A 389 6.41 -14.03 -1.96
C THR A 389 7.48 -13.66 -0.93
N VAL A 390 7.47 -12.42 -0.43
CA VAL A 390 8.40 -11.91 0.57
C VAL A 390 7.86 -12.02 2.01
N SER A 391 6.60 -12.42 2.16
CA SER A 391 5.98 -12.72 3.44
C SER A 391 6.32 -14.13 3.93
N SER A 392 6.18 -14.30 5.24
CA SER A 392 6.42 -15.56 5.95
C SER A 392 5.62 -16.72 5.35
N LYS A 393 6.23 -17.90 5.29
CA LYS A 393 5.56 -19.15 4.89
C LYS A 393 4.70 -19.76 6.00
N ILE A 394 4.40 -19.02 7.06
CA ILE A 394 3.55 -19.50 8.17
C ILE A 394 2.19 -20.00 7.70
N LEU A 395 1.51 -19.28 6.80
CA LEU A 395 0.22 -19.72 6.26
C LEU A 395 0.34 -20.96 5.37
N GLN A 396 1.50 -21.17 4.76
CA GLN A 396 1.79 -22.42 4.04
C GLN A 396 1.94 -23.60 5.03
N ALA A 397 2.56 -23.37 6.19
CA ALA A 397 2.66 -24.38 7.24
C ALA A 397 1.26 -24.74 7.77
N PHE A 398 0.40 -23.73 7.98
CA PHE A 398 -1.01 -23.93 8.36
C PHE A 398 -1.72 -24.79 7.32
N ALA A 399 -1.69 -24.38 6.04
CA ALA A 399 -2.34 -25.09 4.94
C ALA A 399 -1.95 -26.57 4.86
N ARG A 400 -0.67 -26.90 5.09
CA ARG A 400 -0.19 -28.30 5.06
C ARG A 400 -0.79 -29.17 6.18
N ILE A 401 -1.03 -28.59 7.35
CA ILE A 401 -1.58 -29.31 8.50
C ILE A 401 -3.11 -29.35 8.42
N GLU A 402 -3.70 -28.23 8.02
CA GLU A 402 -5.14 -27.99 8.12
C GLU A 402 -5.92 -28.32 6.84
N GLY A 403 -5.24 -28.47 5.70
CA GLY A 403 -5.83 -28.94 4.44
C GLY A 403 -6.48 -27.87 3.55
N PHE A 404 -6.40 -26.58 3.91
CA PHE A 404 -6.83 -25.47 3.04
C PHE A 404 -5.75 -25.11 2.00
N HIS A 405 -6.09 -24.27 1.03
CA HIS A 405 -5.15 -23.84 0.00
C HIS A 405 -4.36 -22.58 0.39
N TYR A 406 -3.05 -22.62 0.17
CA TYR A 406 -2.20 -21.43 0.28
C TYR A 406 -1.63 -21.08 -1.08
N GLU A 407 -1.70 -19.80 -1.45
CA GLU A 407 -1.07 -19.28 -2.65
C GLU A 407 -0.23 -18.03 -2.38
N GLU A 408 0.88 -17.92 -3.11
CA GLU A 408 1.74 -16.74 -3.10
C GLU A 408 1.36 -15.77 -4.21
N THR A 409 1.43 -14.48 -3.95
CA THR A 409 1.38 -13.45 -4.98
C THR A 409 2.67 -12.63 -5.04
N LEU A 410 2.85 -11.87 -6.12
CA LEU A 410 3.90 -10.84 -6.13
C LEU A 410 3.60 -9.77 -5.08
N PRO A 411 4.63 -9.03 -4.60
CA PRO A 411 4.41 -7.96 -3.63
C PRO A 411 3.60 -6.80 -4.20
N GLY A 412 2.75 -6.25 -3.34
CA GLY A 412 1.71 -5.27 -3.61
C GLY A 412 0.32 -5.90 -3.58
N PHE A 413 -0.57 -5.36 -2.73
CA PHE A 413 -1.95 -5.82 -2.59
C PHE A 413 -2.78 -5.81 -3.88
N LYS A 414 -2.35 -5.12 -4.95
CA LYS A 414 -2.95 -5.26 -6.29
C LYS A 414 -2.97 -6.73 -6.76
N TRP A 415 -1.95 -7.52 -6.44
CA TRP A 415 -1.90 -8.93 -6.82
C TRP A 415 -2.82 -9.79 -5.96
N ILE A 416 -2.84 -9.54 -4.65
CA ILE A 416 -3.76 -10.20 -3.70
C ILE A 416 -5.21 -9.91 -4.08
N GLY A 417 -5.58 -8.65 -4.24
CA GLY A 417 -6.94 -8.23 -4.56
C GLY A 417 -7.46 -8.82 -5.88
N ASN A 418 -6.65 -8.82 -6.93
CA ASN A 418 -7.03 -9.46 -8.19
C ASN A 418 -7.14 -10.98 -8.05
N ARG A 419 -6.27 -11.63 -7.26
CA ARG A 419 -6.34 -13.07 -7.03
C ARG A 419 -7.58 -13.47 -6.23
N ILE A 420 -7.97 -12.69 -5.22
CA ILE A 420 -9.25 -12.85 -4.49
C ILE A 420 -10.42 -12.82 -5.48
N HIS A 421 -10.42 -11.85 -6.41
CA HIS A 421 -11.47 -11.74 -7.42
C HIS A 421 -11.51 -12.96 -8.35
N GLU A 422 -10.36 -13.46 -8.82
CA GLU A 422 -10.29 -14.67 -9.63
C GLU A 422 -10.81 -15.91 -8.90
N LEU A 423 -10.37 -16.13 -7.66
CA LEU A 423 -10.80 -17.26 -6.83
C LEU A 423 -12.30 -17.22 -6.54
N SER A 424 -12.86 -16.02 -6.31
CA SER A 424 -14.30 -15.87 -6.08
C SER A 424 -15.15 -16.32 -7.27
N LYS A 425 -14.66 -16.17 -8.51
CA LYS A 425 -15.38 -16.61 -9.72
C LYS A 425 -15.47 -18.13 -9.85
N THR A 426 -14.59 -18.86 -9.17
CA THR A 426 -14.60 -20.33 -9.16
C THR A 426 -15.22 -20.90 -7.88
N GLY A 427 -15.90 -20.06 -7.09
CA GLY A 427 -16.56 -20.47 -5.84
C GLY A 427 -15.61 -20.72 -4.67
N ASN A 428 -14.36 -20.25 -4.76
CA ASN A 428 -13.38 -20.33 -3.68
C ASN A 428 -13.48 -19.10 -2.77
N SER A 429 -13.24 -19.29 -1.47
CA SER A 429 -13.29 -18.24 -0.45
C SER A 429 -11.89 -17.94 0.09
N VAL A 430 -11.49 -16.67 0.04
CA VAL A 430 -10.28 -16.20 0.73
C VAL A 430 -10.70 -15.66 2.09
N ILE A 431 -10.21 -16.28 3.15
CA ILE A 431 -10.58 -15.91 4.54
C ILE A 431 -9.53 -15.04 5.23
N PHE A 432 -8.31 -15.03 4.71
CA PHE A 432 -7.23 -14.19 5.21
C PHE A 432 -6.17 -13.96 4.14
N ALA A 433 -5.65 -12.74 4.05
CA ALA A 433 -4.49 -12.42 3.24
C ALA A 433 -3.59 -11.38 3.91
N PHE A 434 -2.28 -11.41 3.64
CA PHE A 434 -1.37 -10.43 4.22
C PHE A 434 -0.11 -10.11 3.41
N GLU A 435 0.50 -8.98 3.77
CA GLU A 435 1.86 -8.57 3.46
C GLU A 435 2.66 -8.38 4.75
N GLU A 436 3.92 -8.78 4.75
CA GLU A 436 4.86 -8.66 5.87
C GLU A 436 5.03 -7.22 6.37
N SER A 437 4.81 -6.25 5.47
CA SER A 437 4.78 -4.81 5.78
C SER A 437 3.46 -4.40 6.46
N ILE A 438 3.06 -5.15 7.50
CA ILE A 438 1.92 -4.90 8.40
C ILE A 438 0.58 -4.63 7.69
N GLY A 439 0.38 -5.28 6.55
CA GLY A 439 -0.82 -5.17 5.74
C GLY A 439 -1.67 -6.42 5.84
N PHE A 440 -2.90 -6.31 6.34
CA PHE A 440 -3.76 -7.46 6.59
C PHE A 440 -5.14 -7.27 5.96
N LEU A 441 -5.73 -8.38 5.56
CA LEU A 441 -7.11 -8.47 5.12
C LEU A 441 -7.75 -9.67 5.82
N CYS A 442 -8.60 -9.38 6.81
CA CYS A 442 -9.44 -10.36 7.49
C CYS A 442 -10.74 -10.54 6.69
N GLY A 443 -11.01 -11.76 6.21
CA GLY A 443 -12.12 -12.03 5.31
C GLY A 443 -11.88 -11.54 3.87
N SER A 444 -12.95 -11.17 3.17
CA SER A 444 -12.90 -10.79 1.75
C SER A 444 -13.80 -9.60 1.38
N MET A 445 -14.23 -8.83 2.39
CA MET A 445 -15.12 -7.68 2.22
C MET A 445 -14.58 -6.69 1.19
N VAL A 446 -13.31 -6.30 1.36
CA VAL A 446 -12.58 -5.38 0.51
C VAL A 446 -11.30 -6.03 -0.02
N PRO A 447 -10.99 -5.96 -1.32
CA PRO A 447 -9.76 -6.52 -1.89
C PRO A 447 -8.56 -5.54 -1.71
N GLU A 448 -8.40 -5.00 -0.50
CA GLU A 448 -7.36 -4.05 -0.08
C GLU A 448 -7.01 -4.33 1.39
N LYS A 449 -5.84 -3.89 1.84
CA LYS A 449 -5.48 -3.93 3.26
C LYS A 449 -6.44 -3.09 4.07
N ASP A 450 -6.74 -3.54 5.27
CA ASP A 450 -7.74 -2.91 6.13
C ASP A 450 -7.31 -2.93 7.59
N GLY A 451 -6.64 -1.85 8.01
CA GLY A 451 -6.20 -1.67 9.38
C GLY A 451 -7.35 -1.47 10.36
N VAL A 452 -8.50 -0.96 9.89
CA VAL A 452 -9.69 -0.72 10.71
C VAL A 452 -10.33 -2.04 11.14
N SER A 453 -10.62 -2.93 10.17
CA SER A 453 -11.18 -4.25 10.51
C SER A 453 -10.18 -5.10 11.28
N SER A 454 -8.91 -5.08 10.88
CA SER A 454 -7.86 -5.83 11.56
C SER A 454 -7.70 -5.42 13.03
N ALA A 455 -7.87 -4.14 13.38
CA ALA A 455 -7.78 -3.66 14.76
C ALA A 455 -8.87 -4.28 15.65
N ALA A 456 -10.11 -4.37 15.15
CA ALA A 456 -11.21 -5.00 15.88
C ALA A 456 -11.04 -6.53 15.99
N VAL A 457 -10.56 -7.18 14.92
CA VAL A 457 -10.27 -8.62 14.93
C VAL A 457 -9.15 -8.96 15.92
N VAL A 458 -8.08 -8.16 15.99
CA VAL A 458 -7.02 -8.32 16.99
C VAL A 458 -7.56 -8.17 18.41
N ALA A 459 -8.45 -7.19 18.65
CA ALA A 459 -9.05 -6.98 19.96
C ALA A 459 -9.90 -8.19 20.41
N GLU A 460 -10.70 -8.76 19.51
CA GLU A 460 -11.48 -9.97 19.78
C GLU A 460 -10.59 -11.19 20.04
N MET A 461 -9.58 -11.41 19.21
CA MET A 461 -8.61 -12.49 19.39
C MET A 461 -7.91 -12.39 20.75
N ALA A 462 -7.47 -11.18 21.13
CA ALA A 462 -6.83 -10.95 22.43
C ALA A 462 -7.79 -11.17 23.61
N ALA A 463 -9.05 -10.73 23.50
CA ALA A 463 -10.07 -10.98 24.51
C ALA A 463 -10.31 -12.50 24.69
N TYR A 464 -10.37 -13.23 23.57
CA TYR A 464 -10.48 -14.69 23.57
C TYR A 464 -9.31 -15.37 24.29
N LEU A 465 -8.08 -15.01 23.92
CA LEU A 465 -6.87 -15.59 24.52
C LEU A 465 -6.77 -15.25 26.02
N HIS A 466 -7.06 -14.00 26.40
CA HIS A 466 -7.08 -13.59 27.79
C HIS A 466 -8.10 -14.40 28.63
N ASN A 467 -9.30 -14.66 28.08
CA ASN A 467 -10.28 -15.53 28.74
C ASN A 467 -9.80 -16.99 28.89
N LYS A 468 -8.88 -17.43 28.03
CA LYS A 468 -8.17 -18.72 28.16
C LYS A 468 -6.92 -18.64 29.04
N GLN A 469 -6.63 -17.49 29.66
CA GLN A 469 -5.42 -17.22 30.45
C GLN A 469 -4.14 -17.37 29.62
N LEU A 470 -4.20 -17.03 28.33
CA LEU A 470 -3.08 -17.04 27.40
C LEU A 470 -2.83 -15.63 26.86
N THR A 471 -1.58 -15.33 26.53
CA THR A 471 -1.21 -14.14 25.76
C THR A 471 -1.05 -14.48 24.29
N SER A 472 -1.12 -13.47 23.42
CA SER A 472 -0.89 -13.64 21.98
C SER A 472 0.54 -14.11 21.72
N SER A 473 1.50 -13.55 22.46
CA SER A 473 2.91 -13.94 22.43
C SER A 473 3.10 -15.41 22.79
N PHE A 474 2.49 -15.88 23.89
CA PHE A 474 2.59 -17.27 24.32
C PHE A 474 1.93 -18.24 23.32
N HIS A 475 0.78 -17.85 22.76
CA HIS A 475 0.10 -18.67 21.75
C HIS A 475 0.99 -18.86 20.49
N LEU A 476 1.69 -17.81 20.07
CA LEU A 476 2.61 -17.88 18.94
C LEU A 476 3.81 -18.79 19.22
N GLU A 477 4.38 -18.71 20.43
CA GLU A 477 5.53 -19.53 20.84
C GLU A 477 5.21 -21.02 20.95
N THR A 478 3.98 -21.34 21.38
CA THR A 478 3.53 -22.73 21.58
C THR A 478 2.82 -23.32 20.35
N SER A 479 2.84 -22.58 19.24
CA SER A 479 2.11 -22.93 18.04
C SER A 479 2.58 -24.26 17.42
N PRO A 480 1.65 -25.18 17.05
CA PRO A 480 1.99 -26.47 16.45
C PRO A 480 2.52 -26.34 15.01
N TYR A 481 2.46 -25.14 14.42
CA TYR A 481 2.85 -24.89 13.04
C TYR A 481 4.33 -24.57 12.85
N GLY A 482 5.11 -24.61 13.93
CA GLY A 482 6.55 -24.37 13.93
C GLY A 482 6.93 -22.92 14.22
N HIS A 483 8.23 -22.67 14.38
CA HIS A 483 8.76 -21.35 14.70
C HIS A 483 9.28 -20.67 13.43
N HIS A 484 8.64 -19.59 13.03
CA HIS A 484 8.96 -18.84 11.82
C HIS A 484 9.71 -17.56 12.18
N VAL A 485 10.99 -17.52 11.85
CA VAL A 485 11.81 -16.32 12.07
C VAL A 485 12.12 -15.69 10.73
N SER A 486 11.85 -14.39 10.63
CA SER A 486 12.11 -13.61 9.43
C SER A 486 13.03 -12.44 9.72
N LYS A 487 13.80 -12.03 8.72
CA LYS A 487 14.65 -10.84 8.77
C LYS A 487 14.65 -10.15 7.42
N THR A 488 14.40 -8.86 7.43
CA THR A 488 14.32 -8.01 6.24
C THR A 488 15.29 -6.85 6.38
N SER A 489 15.93 -6.47 5.29
CA SER A 489 16.78 -5.28 5.21
C SER A 489 16.91 -4.82 3.76
N TYR A 490 17.65 -3.73 3.53
CA TYR A 490 17.89 -3.19 2.21
C TYR A 490 19.28 -2.57 2.07
N VAL A 491 19.73 -2.42 0.82
CA VAL A 491 20.90 -1.62 0.44
C VAL A 491 20.45 -0.53 -0.51
N ILE A 492 20.89 0.71 -0.26
CA ILE A 492 20.63 1.85 -1.14
C ILE A 492 21.60 1.79 -2.33
N CYS A 493 21.07 1.89 -3.55
CA CYS A 493 21.85 1.94 -4.79
C CYS A 493 21.17 2.92 -5.75
N ASN A 494 21.68 4.16 -5.80
CA ASN A 494 21.14 5.24 -6.62
C ASN A 494 21.49 5.13 -8.12
N ASP A 495 22.24 4.10 -8.52
CA ASP A 495 22.69 3.89 -9.90
C ASP A 495 21.97 2.67 -10.53
N PRO A 496 20.91 2.87 -11.34
CA PRO A 496 20.17 1.78 -11.98
C PRO A 496 21.04 0.84 -12.84
N PRO A 497 22.02 1.31 -13.62
CA PRO A 497 23.00 0.45 -14.29
C PRO A 497 23.73 -0.51 -13.35
N THR A 498 24.13 -0.07 -12.15
CA THR A 498 24.74 -0.95 -11.14
C THR A 498 23.78 -2.04 -10.68
N ILE A 499 22.51 -1.71 -10.43
CA ILE A 499 21.49 -2.72 -10.09
C ILE A 499 21.37 -3.76 -11.21
N GLN A 500 21.28 -3.33 -12.47
CA GLN A 500 21.22 -4.23 -13.63
C GLN A 500 22.45 -5.14 -13.70
N LYS A 501 23.65 -4.61 -13.48
CA LYS A 501 24.91 -5.39 -13.44
C LYS A 501 24.89 -6.43 -12.32
N ILE A 502 24.46 -6.07 -11.11
CA ILE A 502 24.38 -6.99 -9.96
C ILE A 502 23.48 -8.18 -10.31
N PHE A 503 22.25 -7.92 -10.76
CA PHE A 503 21.30 -8.99 -11.08
C PHE A 503 21.71 -9.80 -12.33
N SER A 504 22.31 -9.15 -13.34
CA SER A 504 22.90 -9.85 -14.49
C SER A 504 23.98 -10.84 -14.05
N ARG A 505 24.84 -10.46 -13.10
CA ARG A 505 25.88 -11.36 -12.57
C ARG A 505 25.31 -12.50 -11.74
N ILE A 506 24.29 -12.25 -10.94
CA ILE A 506 23.62 -13.31 -10.19
C ILE A 506 23.04 -14.38 -11.14
N ARG A 507 22.57 -13.98 -12.32
CA ARG A 507 22.06 -14.89 -13.37
C ARG A 507 23.14 -15.53 -14.23
N ASN A 508 24.39 -15.07 -14.12
CA ASN A 508 25.52 -15.54 -14.91
C ASN A 508 26.74 -15.79 -14.02
N PHE A 509 26.53 -16.44 -12.87
CA PHE A 509 27.46 -16.47 -11.74
C PHE A 509 28.77 -17.21 -12.05
N ASP A 510 28.65 -18.40 -12.66
CA ASP A 510 29.76 -19.27 -13.10
C ASP A 510 29.76 -19.47 -14.64
N GLY A 511 28.96 -18.68 -15.38
CA GLY A 511 28.70 -18.85 -16.83
C GLY A 511 27.26 -18.50 -17.20
N ASP A 512 26.92 -18.57 -18.49
CA ASP A 512 25.60 -18.17 -19.00
C ASP A 512 24.44 -18.94 -18.33
N ALA A 513 23.42 -18.20 -17.89
CA ALA A 513 22.23 -18.73 -17.22
C ALA A 513 22.54 -19.63 -16.01
N SER A 514 23.62 -19.34 -15.29
CA SER A 514 24.01 -20.02 -14.06
C SER A 514 23.82 -19.14 -12.83
N TYR A 515 23.27 -19.71 -11.77
CA TYR A 515 23.03 -19.04 -10.49
C TYR A 515 24.02 -19.53 -9.43
N PRO A 516 24.20 -18.80 -8.31
CA PRO A 516 24.97 -19.29 -7.17
C PRO A 516 24.50 -20.67 -6.71
N LYS A 517 25.46 -21.57 -6.42
CA LYS A 517 25.18 -22.92 -5.91
C LYS A 517 25.06 -22.97 -4.38
N THR A 518 25.58 -21.94 -3.70
CA THR A 518 25.54 -21.83 -2.23
C THR A 518 25.18 -20.41 -1.79
N CYS A 519 24.57 -20.30 -0.62
CA CYS A 519 24.32 -19.05 0.10
C CYS A 519 24.76 -19.27 1.55
N GLY A 520 25.66 -18.44 2.06
CA GLY A 520 26.16 -18.57 3.44
C GLY A 520 26.83 -19.92 3.74
N GLY A 521 27.40 -20.59 2.74
CA GLY A 521 27.98 -21.93 2.86
C GLY A 521 26.97 -23.08 2.75
N VAL A 522 25.68 -22.80 2.66
CA VAL A 522 24.61 -23.80 2.50
C VAL A 522 24.25 -23.93 1.03
N ARG A 523 24.04 -25.16 0.56
CA ARG A 523 23.62 -25.45 -0.81
C ARG A 523 22.25 -24.85 -1.11
N ILE A 524 22.13 -24.21 -2.28
CA ILE A 524 20.85 -23.78 -2.86
C ILE A 524 20.22 -24.99 -3.56
N VAL A 525 18.98 -25.32 -3.20
CA VAL A 525 18.22 -26.45 -3.78
C VAL A 525 17.19 -26.00 -4.80
N HIS A 526 16.59 -24.82 -4.61
CA HIS A 526 15.68 -24.24 -5.58
C HIS A 526 15.97 -22.76 -5.81
N ILE A 527 15.72 -22.31 -7.03
CA ILE A 527 15.82 -20.92 -7.48
C ILE A 527 14.55 -20.58 -8.21
N ARG A 528 13.90 -19.49 -7.81
CA ARG A 528 12.81 -18.86 -8.57
C ARG A 528 13.24 -17.44 -8.94
N ASP A 529 13.30 -17.15 -10.23
CA ASP A 529 13.54 -15.82 -10.78
C ASP A 529 12.30 -15.38 -11.56
N VAL A 530 11.48 -14.53 -10.94
CA VAL A 530 10.24 -14.02 -11.56
C VAL A 530 10.50 -12.89 -12.55
N THR A 531 11.74 -12.40 -12.65
CA THR A 531 12.14 -11.47 -13.72
C THR A 531 12.31 -12.20 -15.04
N THR A 532 12.90 -13.39 -15.03
CA THR A 532 13.08 -14.23 -16.22
C THR A 532 11.94 -15.24 -16.40
N GLY A 533 11.16 -15.50 -15.36
CA GLY A 533 10.15 -16.55 -15.31
C GLY A 533 10.71 -17.95 -15.05
N TYR A 534 11.93 -18.05 -14.54
CA TYR A 534 12.59 -19.32 -14.24
C TYR A 534 12.17 -19.83 -12.85
N ASP A 535 11.87 -21.13 -12.72
CA ASP A 535 11.63 -21.77 -11.42
C ASP A 535 12.14 -23.21 -11.42
N SER A 536 13.27 -23.46 -10.75
CA SER A 536 13.89 -24.79 -10.73
C SER A 536 13.13 -25.82 -9.90
N SER A 537 12.10 -25.42 -9.14
CA SER A 537 11.22 -26.37 -8.42
C SER A 537 10.15 -26.99 -9.32
N ARG A 538 10.01 -26.51 -10.55
CA ARG A 538 8.97 -26.91 -11.50
C ARG A 538 9.54 -27.82 -12.60
N PRO A 539 8.82 -28.86 -13.04
CA PRO A 539 9.28 -29.77 -14.10
C PRO A 539 9.60 -29.05 -15.43
N ASP A 540 8.78 -28.06 -15.81
CA ASP A 540 8.95 -27.24 -17.01
C ASP A 540 9.90 -26.05 -16.82
N ARG A 541 10.42 -25.89 -15.59
CA ARG A 541 11.30 -24.81 -15.14
C ARG A 541 10.69 -23.41 -15.25
N ARG A 542 9.36 -23.28 -15.22
CA ARG A 542 8.66 -21.99 -15.34
C ARG A 542 7.96 -21.59 -14.05
N SER A 543 8.09 -20.30 -13.71
CA SER A 543 7.38 -19.69 -12.60
C SER A 543 5.87 -19.66 -12.86
N VAL A 544 5.08 -20.04 -11.85
CA VAL A 544 3.62 -19.86 -11.84
C VAL A 544 3.21 -18.41 -11.53
N LEU A 545 4.13 -17.63 -10.94
CA LEU A 545 3.91 -16.22 -10.67
C LEU A 545 4.11 -15.39 -11.94
N PRO A 546 3.37 -14.28 -12.11
CA PRO A 546 3.52 -13.37 -13.24
C PRO A 546 4.97 -12.90 -13.44
N VAL A 547 5.42 -12.86 -14.70
CA VAL A 547 6.77 -12.41 -15.04
C VAL A 547 6.82 -10.88 -15.11
N THR A 548 7.75 -10.27 -14.36
CA THR A 548 7.93 -8.82 -14.32
C THR A 548 9.32 -8.42 -14.82
N ARG A 549 9.52 -8.39 -16.14
CA ARG A 549 10.85 -8.14 -16.74
C ARG A 549 11.50 -6.82 -16.34
N SER A 550 10.71 -5.82 -15.96
CA SER A 550 11.18 -4.51 -15.50
C SER A 550 11.54 -4.45 -14.01
N SER A 551 11.22 -5.47 -13.22
CA SER A 551 11.53 -5.55 -11.80
C SER A 551 12.40 -6.76 -11.51
N GLN A 552 13.42 -6.58 -10.67
CA GLN A 552 14.31 -7.67 -10.30
C GLN A 552 13.75 -8.41 -9.09
N MET A 553 13.63 -9.74 -9.16
CA MET A 553 13.33 -10.57 -7.99
C MET A 553 13.78 -12.02 -8.17
N ILE A 554 14.59 -12.49 -7.21
CA ILE A 554 15.15 -13.85 -7.18
C ILE A 554 14.99 -14.41 -5.77
N THR A 555 14.40 -15.60 -5.66
CA THR A 555 14.24 -16.35 -4.41
C THR A 555 15.10 -17.62 -4.46
N PHE A 556 15.88 -17.83 -3.41
CA PHE A 556 16.70 -19.01 -3.18
C PHE A 556 16.10 -19.83 -2.03
N THR A 557 15.84 -21.11 -2.26
CA THR A 557 15.55 -22.07 -1.19
C THR A 557 16.83 -22.85 -0.89
N LEU A 558 17.27 -22.81 0.36
CA LEU A 558 18.47 -23.48 0.84
C LEU A 558 18.15 -24.88 1.36
N GLN A 559 19.14 -25.78 1.33
CA GLN A 559 18.98 -27.18 1.75
C GLN A 559 18.55 -27.31 3.23
N ASN A 560 18.93 -26.35 4.08
CA ASN A 560 18.54 -26.31 5.49
C ASN A 560 17.12 -25.76 5.72
N GLY A 561 16.38 -25.39 4.66
CA GLY A 561 15.02 -24.86 4.75
C GLY A 561 14.91 -23.33 4.78
N VAL A 562 16.04 -22.60 4.79
CA VAL A 562 16.01 -21.13 4.71
C VAL A 562 15.52 -20.70 3.32
N VAL A 563 14.64 -19.70 3.29
CA VAL A 563 14.21 -19.02 2.06
C VAL A 563 14.80 -17.62 2.06
N ALA A 564 15.45 -17.24 0.96
CA ALA A 564 16.18 -15.99 0.81
C ALA A 564 15.77 -15.28 -0.49
N THR A 565 15.14 -14.11 -0.41
CA THR A 565 14.65 -13.36 -1.57
C THR A 565 15.38 -12.03 -1.71
N LEU A 566 15.87 -11.75 -2.93
CA LEU A 566 16.38 -10.44 -3.36
C LEU A 566 15.36 -9.79 -4.28
N ARG A 567 15.12 -8.49 -4.13
CA ARG A 567 14.31 -7.72 -5.09
C ARG A 567 14.72 -6.26 -5.18
N THR A 568 14.37 -5.61 -6.28
CA THR A 568 14.37 -4.14 -6.36
C THR A 568 13.11 -3.56 -5.72
N SER A 569 13.24 -2.40 -5.09
CA SER A 569 12.09 -1.56 -4.75
C SER A 569 11.56 -0.91 -6.04
N GLY A 570 10.23 -0.81 -6.16
CA GLY A 570 9.59 -0.17 -7.32
C GLY A 570 9.50 1.36 -7.20
N THR A 571 9.67 1.89 -5.99
CA THR A 571 9.47 3.31 -5.66
C THR A 571 10.72 3.98 -5.12
N GLU A 572 11.76 3.21 -4.79
CA GLU A 572 12.99 3.72 -4.17
C GLU A 572 14.22 3.07 -4.80
N PRO A 573 15.38 3.74 -4.83
CA PRO A 573 16.64 3.19 -5.33
C PRO A 573 17.27 2.19 -4.34
N LYS A 574 16.56 1.09 -4.05
CA LYS A 574 16.92 0.11 -3.02
C LYS A 574 16.87 -1.32 -3.57
N ILE A 575 17.83 -2.14 -3.17
CA ILE A 575 17.75 -3.60 -3.26
C ILE A 575 17.32 -4.11 -1.88
N LYS A 576 16.11 -4.65 -1.79
CA LYS A 576 15.57 -5.26 -0.56
C LYS A 576 15.91 -6.74 -0.53
N TYR A 577 16.18 -7.23 0.67
CA TYR A 577 16.52 -8.63 0.88
C TYR A 577 15.85 -9.19 2.13
N TYR A 578 15.27 -10.37 1.96
CA TYR A 578 14.38 -11.03 2.91
C TYR A 578 14.92 -12.42 3.15
N THR A 579 14.96 -12.83 4.41
CA THR A 579 15.31 -14.20 4.77
C THR A 579 14.32 -14.71 5.79
N GLU A 580 13.89 -15.96 5.62
CA GLU A 580 13.04 -16.66 6.57
C GLU A 580 13.62 -18.04 6.86
N TYR A 581 13.51 -18.47 8.10
CA TYR A 581 13.75 -19.85 8.49
C TYR A 581 12.53 -20.39 9.25
N CYS A 582 11.96 -21.47 8.73
CA CYS A 582 10.83 -22.18 9.33
C CYS A 582 11.36 -23.41 10.07
N ALA A 583 11.49 -23.31 11.38
CA ALA A 583 11.93 -24.42 12.21
C ALA A 583 10.73 -25.28 12.62
N ALA A 584 10.94 -26.60 12.71
CA ALA A 584 9.92 -27.51 13.24
C ALA A 584 9.55 -27.15 14.70
N PRO A 585 8.34 -27.50 15.17
CA PRO A 585 7.95 -27.32 16.57
C PRO A 585 8.98 -27.88 17.55
N GLY A 586 9.22 -27.18 18.67
CA GLY A 586 10.15 -27.60 19.73
C GLY A 586 11.61 -27.20 19.55
N ASN A 587 11.99 -26.57 18.43
CA ASN A 587 13.34 -25.99 18.27
C ASN A 587 13.50 -24.70 19.08
N ARG A 588 14.70 -24.47 19.64
CA ARG A 588 14.99 -23.27 20.45
C ARG A 588 15.13 -22.03 19.57
N SER A 589 14.39 -20.97 19.88
CA SER A 589 14.41 -19.70 19.14
C SER A 589 15.82 -19.16 18.86
N ALA A 590 16.73 -19.18 19.85
CA ALA A 590 18.11 -18.69 19.68
C ALA A 590 18.90 -19.42 18.57
N GLU A 591 18.71 -20.73 18.41
CA GLU A 591 19.36 -21.53 17.38
C GLU A 591 18.80 -21.19 15.99
N VAL A 592 17.49 -21.00 15.90
CA VAL A 592 16.78 -20.58 14.68
C VAL A 592 17.27 -19.20 14.21
N HIS A 593 17.41 -18.24 15.13
CA HIS A 593 17.96 -16.91 14.84
C HIS A 593 19.43 -16.96 14.40
N CYS A 594 20.24 -17.82 15.01
CA CYS A 594 21.66 -17.98 14.65
C CYS A 594 21.83 -18.49 13.21
N VAL A 595 21.08 -19.53 12.84
CA VAL A 595 21.06 -20.08 11.48
C VAL A 595 20.63 -19.01 10.48
N LEU A 596 19.52 -18.31 10.75
CA LEU A 596 19.01 -17.28 9.85
C LEU A 596 20.03 -16.16 9.63
N ASN A 597 20.67 -15.68 10.70
CA ASN A 597 21.64 -14.59 10.61
C ASN A 597 22.89 -14.99 9.81
N THR A 598 23.46 -16.16 10.11
CA THR A 598 24.77 -16.57 9.56
C THR A 598 24.66 -17.16 8.15
N GLN A 599 23.69 -18.05 7.93
CA GLN A 599 23.57 -18.84 6.69
C GLN A 599 22.60 -18.21 5.69
N GLY A 600 21.55 -17.53 6.18
CA GLY A 600 20.62 -16.77 5.35
C GLY A 600 21.12 -15.35 5.08
N PHE A 601 20.97 -14.48 6.07
CA PHE A 601 21.10 -13.03 5.94
C PHE A 601 22.51 -12.59 5.50
N CYS A 602 23.55 -13.02 6.24
CA CYS A 602 24.94 -12.74 5.87
C CYS A 602 25.34 -13.41 4.55
N GLY A 603 24.79 -14.59 4.27
CA GLY A 603 25.00 -15.29 2.99
C GLY A 603 24.47 -14.49 1.80
N LEU A 604 23.26 -13.96 1.93
CA LEU A 604 22.59 -13.17 0.91
C LEU A 604 23.30 -11.84 0.67
N LEU A 605 23.75 -11.18 1.74
CA LEU A 605 24.56 -9.97 1.63
C LEU A 605 25.90 -10.22 0.90
N LYS A 606 26.53 -11.38 1.13
CA LYS A 606 27.73 -11.77 0.36
C LYS A 606 27.43 -11.98 -1.13
N ILE A 607 26.27 -12.54 -1.50
CA ILE A 607 25.86 -12.67 -2.91
C ILE A 607 25.74 -11.27 -3.55
N ILE A 608 25.10 -10.31 -2.86
CA ILE A 608 25.01 -8.92 -3.32
C ILE A 608 26.43 -8.33 -3.50
N ILE A 609 27.30 -8.45 -2.49
CA ILE A 609 28.66 -7.91 -2.52
C ILE A 609 29.52 -8.56 -3.61
N LEU A 610 29.39 -9.86 -3.85
CA LEU A 610 30.09 -10.55 -4.96
C LEU A 610 29.57 -10.09 -6.32
N GLY A 611 28.27 -9.77 -6.40
CA GLY A 611 27.69 -9.06 -7.55
C GLY A 611 28.32 -7.69 -7.77
N ILE A 612 28.78 -7.01 -6.70
CA ILE A 612 29.49 -5.73 -6.76
C ILE A 612 30.98 -5.93 -7.08
N LYS A 613 31.77 -6.64 -6.27
CA LYS A 613 33.26 -6.67 -6.29
C LYS A 613 33.95 -7.15 -7.57
N LYS A 614 33.25 -7.77 -8.53
CA LYS A 614 33.80 -8.05 -9.87
C LYS A 614 33.50 -6.92 -10.89
N SER A 615 33.03 -5.75 -10.44
CA SER A 615 32.61 -4.57 -11.25
C SER A 615 33.75 -3.72 -11.75
#